data_AF-S7MZ98-F1
#
_entry.id   AF-S7MZ98-F1
#
_cell.length_a   1.000
_cell.length_b   1.000
_cell.length_c   1.000
_cell.angle_alpha   90.00
_cell.angle_beta   90.00
_cell.angle_gamma   90.00
#
_symmetry.space_group_name_H-M   'P 1'
#
loop_
_entity.id
_entity.type
_entity.pdbx_description
1 polymer ?
#
loop_
_entity_poly.entity_id
_entity_poly.type
_entity_poly.pdbx_seq_one_letter_code
_entity_poly.pdbx_strand_id
1 'polypeptide(L)'
;MWAQPMRRTLLSLILRLLFLNPVSTGTCPGDGQKLLEQLWNQANLLQDTSLLLDPYIRIQGLDMSGLKQGCQERPGVFPSKQALQGLSRTDFLRTLRTQLGQVLHRLQAFQQDMPDVQAWGMAIRYIHGIRNNIHCMEELLPGSPETAEPPQAGLGTSPPPTRTPDAFQLKLKGCRFLRGFHRFMHSAKQVFHEWRETLRRRSRRQSPRQARQRGVRRARGMQPSRRGRRLVPRGQLPR
;
A
#
# COMPACT_ATOMS: atom_id res chain seq x y z
N MET A 1 -17.60 -50.71 -37.43
CA MET A 1 -17.90 -49.27 -37.33
C MET A 1 -17.63 -48.80 -35.91
N TRP A 2 -16.82 -47.74 -35.79
CA TRP A 2 -16.70 -46.81 -34.65
C TRP A 2 -15.92 -47.27 -33.40
N ALA A 3 -14.59 -47.21 -33.50
CA ALA A 3 -13.76 -46.79 -32.38
C ALA A 3 -13.61 -45.26 -32.45
N GLN A 4 -14.18 -44.54 -31.47
CA GLN A 4 -13.75 -43.26 -30.90
C GLN A 4 -14.95 -42.45 -30.36
N PRO A 5 -15.09 -42.37 -29.03
CA PRO A 5 -15.47 -41.10 -28.44
C PRO A 5 -14.62 -40.67 -27.22
N MET A 6 -13.58 -41.43 -26.82
CA MET A 6 -12.77 -41.03 -25.65
C MET A 6 -11.79 -39.87 -25.90
N ARG A 7 -11.42 -39.61 -27.17
CA ARG A 7 -10.41 -38.58 -27.47
C ARG A 7 -10.91 -37.15 -27.27
N ARG A 8 -12.22 -36.91 -27.45
CA ARG A 8 -12.85 -35.58 -27.31
C ARG A 8 -13.11 -35.19 -25.86
N THR A 9 -13.46 -36.14 -24.99
CA THR A 9 -13.68 -35.88 -23.57
C THR A 9 -12.39 -35.58 -22.82
N LEU A 10 -11.30 -36.28 -23.14
CA LEU A 10 -9.97 -35.98 -22.59
C LEU A 10 -9.44 -34.60 -23.01
N LEU A 11 -9.58 -34.23 -24.30
CA LEU A 11 -9.16 -32.90 -24.77
C LEU A 11 -9.98 -31.76 -24.16
N SER A 12 -11.29 -31.97 -23.96
CA SER A 12 -12.19 -31.02 -23.28
C SER A 12 -11.83 -30.84 -21.79
N LEU A 13 -11.47 -31.94 -21.11
CA LEU A 13 -11.04 -31.88 -19.71
C LEU A 13 -9.67 -31.19 -19.56
N ILE A 14 -8.73 -31.46 -20.47
CA ILE A 14 -7.40 -30.84 -20.50
C ILE A 14 -7.51 -29.33 -20.82
N LEU A 15 -8.35 -28.94 -21.79
CA LEU A 15 -8.61 -27.52 -22.04
C LEU A 15 -9.23 -26.85 -20.81
N ARG A 16 -10.24 -27.47 -20.16
CA ARG A 16 -10.86 -26.90 -18.95
C ARG A 16 -9.86 -26.79 -17.78
N LEU A 17 -8.93 -27.73 -17.63
CA LEU A 17 -7.83 -27.65 -16.65
C LEU A 17 -6.82 -26.54 -16.96
N LEU A 18 -6.52 -26.30 -18.23
CA LEU A 18 -5.65 -25.18 -18.66
C LEU A 18 -6.30 -23.81 -18.41
N PHE A 19 -7.64 -23.71 -18.46
CA PHE A 19 -8.38 -22.48 -18.14
C PHE A 19 -8.73 -22.31 -16.66
N LEU A 20 -8.47 -23.30 -15.79
CA LEU A 20 -8.69 -23.20 -14.35
C LEU A 20 -7.52 -22.53 -13.61
N ASN A 21 -6.39 -22.32 -14.28
CA ASN A 21 -5.27 -21.53 -13.75
C ASN A 21 -4.69 -20.62 -14.83
N PRO A 22 -5.36 -19.52 -15.22
CA PRO A 22 -4.60 -18.33 -15.51
C PRO A 22 -4.04 -17.89 -14.15
N VAL A 23 -2.90 -18.45 -13.74
CA VAL A 23 -1.94 -17.62 -13.01
C VAL A 23 -1.65 -16.54 -14.03
N SER A 24 -2.38 -15.43 -13.93
CA SER A 24 -2.05 -14.24 -14.66
C SER A 24 -0.69 -13.86 -14.11
N THR A 25 0.37 -14.34 -14.76
CA THR A 25 1.73 -13.84 -14.65
C THR A 25 1.71 -12.46 -15.29
N GLY A 26 0.91 -11.56 -14.74
CA GLY A 26 1.03 -10.14 -14.96
C GLY A 26 2.43 -9.78 -14.49
N THR A 27 3.32 -9.47 -15.43
CA THR A 27 4.67 -9.06 -15.11
C THR A 27 4.60 -7.81 -14.23
N CYS A 28 5.30 -7.85 -13.10
CA CYS A 28 5.37 -6.71 -12.21
C CYS A 28 6.07 -5.55 -12.93
N PRO A 29 5.49 -4.34 -12.92
CA PRO A 29 6.15 -3.18 -13.50
C PRO A 29 7.43 -2.88 -12.73
N GLY A 30 8.56 -2.74 -13.43
CA GLY A 30 9.88 -2.48 -12.82
C GLY A 30 10.04 -1.09 -12.17
N ASP A 31 9.00 -0.26 -12.16
CA ASP A 31 9.03 1.09 -11.60
C ASP A 31 8.48 1.11 -10.17
N GLY A 32 9.39 0.97 -9.20
CA GLY A 32 9.06 1.03 -7.78
C GLY A 32 8.51 2.38 -7.32
N GLN A 33 8.80 3.50 -8.01
CA GLN A 33 8.24 4.79 -7.64
C GLN A 33 6.76 4.88 -8.01
N LYS A 34 6.41 4.44 -9.23
CA LYS A 34 5.01 4.36 -9.67
C LYS A 34 4.21 3.38 -8.83
N LEU A 35 4.80 2.24 -8.49
CA LEU A 35 4.15 1.25 -7.63
C LEU A 35 3.89 1.77 -6.22
N LEU A 36 4.85 2.52 -5.65
CA LEU A 36 4.69 3.15 -4.35
C LEU A 36 3.59 4.23 -4.36
N GLU A 37 3.46 4.96 -5.46
CA GLU A 37 2.37 5.92 -5.65
C GLU A 37 1.00 5.23 -5.73
N GLN A 38 0.90 4.10 -6.43
CA GLN A 38 -0.31 3.29 -6.46
C GLN A 38 -0.69 2.78 -5.07
N LEU A 39 0.26 2.22 -4.32
CA LEU A 39 0.04 1.74 -2.95
C LEU A 39 -0.42 2.88 -2.03
N TRP A 40 0.20 4.05 -2.14
CA TRP A 40 -0.20 5.23 -1.36
C TRP A 40 -1.63 5.69 -1.70
N ASN A 41 -1.97 5.76 -2.99
CA ASN A 41 -3.32 6.14 -3.45
C ASN A 41 -4.39 5.13 -3.00
N GLN A 42 -4.10 3.83 -3.10
CA GLN A 42 -5.01 2.78 -2.66
C GLN A 42 -5.20 2.80 -1.13
N ALA A 43 -4.14 3.02 -0.37
CA ALA A 43 -4.24 3.19 1.08
C ALA A 43 -5.03 4.46 1.45
N ASN A 44 -4.88 5.55 0.68
CA ASN A 44 -5.65 6.78 0.85
C ASN A 44 -7.15 6.59 0.61
N LEU A 45 -7.52 5.72 -0.33
CA LEU A 45 -8.92 5.37 -0.58
C LEU A 45 -9.49 4.51 0.56
N LEU A 46 -8.76 3.46 0.96
CA LEU A 46 -9.26 2.48 1.95
C LEU A 46 -9.23 2.96 3.41
N GLN A 47 -8.64 4.13 3.69
CA GLN A 47 -8.77 4.77 5.02
C GLN A 47 -10.07 5.57 5.18
N ASP A 48 -10.79 5.85 4.08
CA ASP A 48 -11.99 6.66 4.11
C ASP A 48 -13.16 5.85 4.68
N THR A 49 -13.67 6.28 5.84
CA THR A 49 -14.74 5.58 6.54
C THR A 49 -16.03 5.49 5.74
N SER A 50 -16.25 6.44 4.82
CA SER A 50 -17.43 6.50 3.96
C SER A 50 -17.52 5.30 3.02
N LEU A 51 -16.39 4.65 2.73
CA LEU A 51 -16.36 3.48 1.85
C LEU A 51 -16.97 2.24 2.50
N LEU A 52 -16.72 1.99 3.80
CA LEU A 52 -17.14 0.73 4.45
C LEU A 52 -17.78 0.93 5.83
N LEU A 53 -17.20 1.77 6.68
CA LEU A 53 -17.64 1.86 8.08
C LEU A 53 -18.97 2.60 8.19
N ASP A 54 -19.10 3.75 7.54
CA ASP A 54 -20.32 4.56 7.65
C ASP A 54 -21.53 3.85 7.00
N PRO A 55 -21.41 3.21 5.82
CA PRO A 55 -22.47 2.34 5.29
C PRO A 55 -22.83 1.19 6.23
N TYR A 56 -21.84 0.53 6.84
CA TYR A 56 -22.09 -0.54 7.81
C TYR A 56 -22.87 -0.06 9.02
N ILE A 57 -22.46 1.07 9.61
CA ILE A 57 -23.12 1.66 10.78
C ILE A 57 -24.60 1.95 10.47
N ARG A 58 -24.89 2.54 9.30
CA ARG A 58 -26.27 2.85 8.88
C ARG A 58 -27.10 1.59 8.66
N ILE A 59 -26.61 0.64 7.86
CA ILE A 59 -27.36 -0.58 7.49
C ILE A 59 -27.64 -1.45 8.73
N GLN A 60 -26.72 -1.46 9.70
CA GLN A 60 -26.87 -2.24 10.91
C GLN A 60 -27.71 -1.56 12.00
N GLY A 61 -28.16 -0.31 11.78
CA GLY A 61 -28.92 0.50 12.74
C GLY A 61 -28.10 1.00 13.94
N LEU A 62 -26.79 1.19 13.74
CA LEU A 62 -25.84 1.64 14.78
C LEU A 62 -25.63 3.15 14.79
N ASP A 63 -26.27 3.90 13.88
CA ASP A 63 -26.20 5.36 13.78
C ASP A 63 -27.08 6.09 14.80
N MET A 64 -27.94 5.36 15.53
CA MET A 64 -28.70 5.91 16.65
C MET A 64 -27.78 6.42 17.77
N SER A 65 -28.23 7.48 18.46
CA SER A 65 -27.50 8.12 19.55
C SER A 65 -27.07 7.09 20.61
N GLY A 66 -25.80 7.17 21.02
CA GLY A 66 -25.17 6.25 21.98
C GLY A 66 -24.56 4.97 21.37
N LEU A 67 -25.14 4.39 20.32
CA LEU A 67 -24.65 3.13 19.74
C LEU A 67 -23.34 3.29 18.95
N LYS A 68 -23.14 4.45 18.31
CA LYS A 68 -21.91 4.78 17.59
C LYS A 68 -20.67 4.76 18.50
N GLN A 69 -20.83 5.06 19.79
CA GLN A 69 -19.73 4.97 20.77
C GLN A 69 -19.27 3.51 20.97
N GLY A 70 -20.17 2.55 20.80
CA GLY A 70 -19.87 1.12 20.85
C GLY A 70 -18.89 0.67 19.76
N CYS A 71 -18.71 1.45 18.68
CA CYS A 71 -17.82 1.15 17.56
C CYS A 71 -16.37 1.58 17.75
N GLN A 72 -15.92 1.83 18.98
CA GLN A 72 -14.50 2.09 19.23
C GLN A 72 -13.63 0.87 18.90
N GLU A 73 -12.53 1.12 18.19
CA GLU A 73 -11.59 0.07 17.82
C GLU A 73 -11.09 -0.70 19.05
N ARG A 74 -10.93 -2.01 18.90
CA ARG A 74 -10.27 -2.84 19.92
C ARG A 74 -8.75 -2.75 19.78
N PRO A 75 -8.00 -2.41 20.85
CA PRO A 75 -6.55 -2.45 20.83
C PRO A 75 -6.02 -3.82 20.39
N GLY A 76 -4.91 -3.82 19.65
CA GLY A 76 -4.21 -5.05 19.27
C GLY A 76 -4.76 -5.81 18.07
N VAL A 77 -5.92 -5.43 17.50
CA VAL A 77 -6.45 -6.09 16.28
C VAL A 77 -5.59 -5.73 15.06
N PHE A 78 -5.27 -4.44 14.90
CA PHE A 78 -4.39 -3.96 13.84
C PHE A 78 -3.15 -3.29 14.42
N PRO A 79 -1.98 -3.38 13.76
CA PRO A 79 -0.77 -2.66 14.15
C PRO A 79 -0.99 -1.14 14.20
N SER A 80 -0.36 -0.48 15.17
CA SER A 80 -0.32 0.98 15.25
C SER A 80 0.64 1.56 14.21
N LYS A 81 0.53 2.87 13.93
CA LYS A 81 1.49 3.58 13.08
C LYS A 81 2.93 3.38 13.55
N GLN A 82 3.18 3.56 14.85
CA GLN A 82 4.53 3.42 15.42
C GLN A 82 5.07 2.00 15.22
N ALA A 83 4.24 0.97 15.42
CA ALA A 83 4.63 -0.41 15.16
C ALA A 83 5.01 -0.62 13.69
N LEU A 84 4.22 -0.06 12.76
CA LEU A 84 4.50 -0.15 11.32
C LEU A 84 5.76 0.61 10.89
N GLN A 85 6.01 1.79 11.47
CA GLN A 85 7.20 2.60 11.18
C GLN A 85 8.49 1.96 11.68
N GLY A 86 8.42 1.15 12.74
CA GLY A 86 9.57 0.42 13.27
C GLY A 86 10.01 -0.78 12.42
N LEU A 87 9.23 -1.17 11.40
CA LEU A 87 9.52 -2.33 10.56
C LEU A 87 10.51 -2.00 9.44
N SER A 88 11.26 -3.02 9.01
CA SER A 88 11.95 -2.99 7.72
C SER A 88 10.95 -2.84 6.57
N ARG A 89 11.39 -2.44 5.38
CA ARG A 89 10.49 -2.33 4.22
C ARG A 89 9.81 -3.65 3.88
N THR A 90 10.58 -4.74 3.88
CA THR A 90 10.09 -6.08 3.60
C THR A 90 9.09 -6.53 4.67
N ASP A 91 9.39 -6.34 5.95
CA ASP A 91 8.49 -6.75 7.03
C ASP A 91 7.21 -5.90 7.08
N PHE A 92 7.30 -4.62 6.74
CA PHE A 92 6.14 -3.76 6.57
C PHE A 92 5.21 -4.28 5.48
N LEU A 93 5.74 -4.60 4.29
CA LEU A 93 4.97 -5.15 3.17
C LEU A 93 4.34 -6.50 3.52
N ARG A 94 5.11 -7.41 4.14
CA ARG A 94 4.63 -8.71 4.61
C ARG A 94 3.50 -8.55 5.64
N THR A 95 3.68 -7.67 6.62
CA THR A 95 2.67 -7.36 7.64
C THR A 95 1.39 -6.85 7.01
N LEU A 96 1.51 -5.90 6.06
CA LEU A 96 0.38 -5.34 5.34
C LEU A 96 -0.36 -6.43 4.55
N ARG A 97 0.36 -7.28 3.81
CA ARG A 97 -0.19 -8.41 3.05
C ARG A 97 -0.98 -9.37 3.94
N THR A 98 -0.43 -9.72 5.11
CA THR A 98 -1.08 -10.62 6.08
C THR A 98 -2.36 -10.00 6.65
N GLN A 99 -2.30 -8.75 7.11
CA GLN A 99 -3.46 -8.03 7.65
C GLN A 99 -4.57 -7.87 6.60
N LEU A 100 -4.21 -7.54 5.36
CA LEU A 100 -5.16 -7.47 4.25
C LEU A 100 -5.79 -8.83 3.92
N GLY A 101 -5.07 -9.95 4.07
CA GLY A 101 -5.63 -11.29 3.96
C GLY A 101 -6.73 -11.55 5.00
N GLN A 102 -6.47 -11.18 6.26
CA GLN A 102 -7.48 -11.30 7.33
C GLN A 102 -8.70 -10.41 7.06
N VAL A 103 -8.49 -9.20 6.55
CA VAL A 103 -9.57 -8.28 6.16
C VAL A 103 -10.40 -8.86 5.03
N LEU A 104 -9.79 -9.45 4.00
CA LEU A 104 -10.52 -10.09 2.90
C LEU A 104 -11.49 -11.16 3.41
N HIS A 105 -11.03 -12.07 4.27
CA HIS A 105 -11.89 -13.10 4.85
C HIS A 105 -13.10 -12.50 5.58
N ARG A 106 -12.89 -11.41 6.32
CA ARG A 106 -13.96 -10.77 7.08
C ARG A 106 -14.93 -9.98 6.20
N LEU A 107 -14.43 -9.32 5.15
CA LEU A 107 -15.28 -8.63 4.18
C LEU A 107 -16.10 -9.61 3.35
N GLN A 108 -15.57 -10.79 3.03
CA GLN A 108 -16.31 -11.86 2.37
C GLN A 108 -17.48 -12.35 3.25
N ALA A 109 -17.25 -12.51 4.55
CA ALA A 109 -18.34 -12.83 5.49
C ALA A 109 -19.41 -11.73 5.52
N PHE A 110 -19.02 -10.45 5.58
CA PHE A 110 -19.98 -9.34 5.49
C PHE A 110 -20.74 -9.31 4.17
N GLN A 111 -20.09 -9.66 3.06
CA GLN A 111 -20.74 -9.74 1.76
C GLN A 111 -21.77 -10.88 1.71
N GLN A 112 -21.51 -12.00 2.37
CA GLN A 112 -22.47 -13.10 2.49
C GLN A 112 -23.67 -12.70 3.35
N ASP A 113 -23.42 -12.00 4.46
CA ASP A 113 -24.48 -11.54 5.38
C ASP A 113 -25.31 -10.38 4.80
N MET A 114 -24.71 -9.57 3.93
CA MET A 114 -25.32 -8.37 3.32
C MET A 114 -24.94 -8.26 1.83
N PRO A 115 -25.53 -9.10 0.96
CA PRO A 115 -25.14 -9.23 -0.44
C PRO A 115 -25.40 -7.97 -1.28
N ASP A 116 -26.40 -7.17 -0.93
CA ASP A 116 -26.82 -6.00 -1.71
C ASP A 116 -25.89 -4.78 -1.55
N VAL A 117 -24.91 -4.86 -0.65
CA VAL A 117 -23.99 -3.76 -0.37
C VAL A 117 -22.80 -3.83 -1.33
N GLN A 118 -22.90 -3.07 -2.42
CA GLN A 118 -21.86 -3.01 -3.48
C GLN A 118 -20.46 -2.64 -2.96
N ALA A 119 -20.39 -1.87 -1.87
CA ALA A 119 -19.14 -1.42 -1.27
C ALA A 119 -18.22 -2.59 -0.84
N TRP A 120 -18.78 -3.74 -0.44
CA TRP A 120 -17.98 -4.91 -0.07
C TRP A 120 -17.17 -5.43 -1.25
N GLY A 121 -17.84 -5.69 -2.38
CA GLY A 121 -17.20 -6.18 -3.59
C GLY A 121 -16.15 -5.20 -4.13
N MET A 122 -16.42 -3.89 -4.03
CA MET A 122 -15.46 -2.86 -4.40
C MET A 122 -14.21 -2.89 -3.51
N ALA A 123 -14.37 -2.90 -2.18
CA ALA A 123 -13.24 -2.97 -1.25
C ALA A 123 -12.42 -4.25 -1.40
N ILE A 124 -13.08 -5.39 -1.59
CA ILE A 124 -12.40 -6.68 -1.86
C ILE A 124 -11.50 -6.58 -3.09
N ARG A 125 -12.00 -6.02 -4.20
CA ARG A 125 -11.19 -5.81 -5.42
C ARG A 125 -10.01 -4.88 -5.17
N TYR A 126 -10.20 -3.77 -4.45
CA TYR A 126 -9.11 -2.87 -4.11
C TYR A 126 -8.05 -3.54 -3.25
N ILE A 127 -8.44 -4.35 -2.26
CA ILE A 127 -7.50 -5.07 -1.41
C ILE A 127 -6.71 -6.10 -2.22
N HIS A 128 -7.34 -6.83 -3.14
CA HIS A 128 -6.61 -7.70 -4.06
C HIS A 128 -5.59 -6.91 -4.90
N GLY A 129 -5.97 -5.75 -5.43
CA GLY A 129 -5.06 -4.85 -6.14
C GLY A 129 -3.87 -4.41 -5.30
N ILE A 130 -4.08 -4.07 -4.02
CA ILE A 130 -2.99 -3.73 -3.10
C ILE A 130 -2.07 -4.92 -2.87
N ARG A 131 -2.62 -6.12 -2.63
CA ARG A 131 -1.79 -7.33 -2.41
C ARG A 131 -0.92 -7.65 -3.61
N ASN A 132 -1.44 -7.48 -4.83
CA ASN A 132 -0.65 -7.65 -6.05
C ASN A 132 0.45 -6.59 -6.14
N ASN A 133 0.15 -5.32 -5.82
CA ASN A 133 1.15 -4.27 -5.81
C ASN A 133 2.22 -4.47 -4.71
N ILE A 134 1.85 -5.04 -3.57
CA ILE A 134 2.78 -5.43 -2.52
C ILE A 134 3.73 -6.51 -3.03
N HIS A 135 3.20 -7.57 -3.65
CA HIS A 135 4.01 -8.63 -4.24
C HIS A 135 5.02 -8.05 -5.24
N CYS A 136 4.57 -7.18 -6.14
CA CYS A 136 5.48 -6.51 -7.08
C CYS A 136 6.52 -5.60 -6.40
N MET A 137 6.20 -5.01 -5.25
CA MET A 137 7.16 -4.18 -4.53
C MET A 137 8.19 -5.05 -3.81
N GLU A 138 7.79 -6.21 -3.30
CA GLU A 138 8.68 -7.20 -2.68
C GLU A 138 9.74 -7.68 -3.70
N GLU A 139 9.34 -7.96 -4.95
CA GLU A 139 10.27 -8.33 -6.04
C GLU A 139 11.32 -7.26 -6.38
N LEU A 140 11.03 -5.99 -6.11
CA LEU A 140 11.94 -4.87 -6.36
C LEU A 140 12.88 -4.56 -5.18
N LEU A 141 12.65 -5.16 -4.00
CA LEU A 141 13.50 -4.94 -2.84
C LEU A 141 14.72 -5.89 -2.87
N PRO A 142 15.95 -5.37 -2.71
CA PRO A 142 17.14 -6.21 -2.67
C PRO A 142 17.09 -7.13 -1.45
N GLY A 143 17.33 -8.44 -1.67
CA GLY A 143 17.30 -9.46 -0.64
C GLY A 143 15.92 -10.08 -0.37
N SER A 144 15.04 -10.14 -1.38
CA SER A 144 13.81 -10.95 -1.30
C SER A 144 14.18 -12.39 -0.90
N PRO A 145 13.75 -12.89 0.27
CA PRO A 145 14.03 -14.26 0.63
C PRO A 145 13.18 -15.19 -0.22
N GLU A 146 13.82 -16.23 -0.76
CA GLU A 146 13.15 -17.48 -1.10
C GLU A 146 12.18 -17.85 0.00
N THR A 147 10.99 -18.29 -0.40
CA THR A 147 9.89 -18.82 0.39
C THR A 147 10.35 -19.37 1.74
N ALA A 148 10.26 -18.53 2.79
CA ALA A 148 10.34 -19.03 4.15
C ALA A 148 9.07 -19.84 4.41
N GLU A 149 9.26 -21.13 4.72
CA GLU A 149 8.22 -21.99 5.26
C GLU A 149 7.47 -21.25 6.39
N PRO A 150 6.14 -21.31 6.44
CA PRO A 150 5.42 -20.74 7.57
C PRO A 150 5.92 -21.41 8.86
N PRO A 151 6.19 -20.65 9.94
CA PRO A 151 6.51 -21.23 11.23
C PRO A 151 5.38 -22.19 11.60
N GLN A 152 5.73 -23.44 11.94
CA GLN A 152 4.77 -24.37 12.51
C GLN A 152 4.08 -23.68 13.68
N ALA A 153 2.77 -23.48 13.55
CA ALA A 153 1.94 -22.99 14.62
C ALA A 153 2.09 -23.98 15.78
N GLY A 154 2.73 -23.54 16.87
CA GLY A 154 2.74 -24.29 18.11
C GLY A 154 1.31 -24.67 18.50
N LEU A 155 1.14 -25.92 18.93
CA LEU A 155 -0.12 -26.44 19.46
C LEU A 155 -0.62 -25.52 20.59
N GLY A 156 -1.48 -24.58 20.21
CA GLY A 156 -2.22 -23.75 21.13
C GLY A 156 -3.31 -24.58 21.78
N THR A 157 -3.21 -24.72 23.10
CA THR A 157 -4.27 -25.22 23.98
C THR A 157 -5.65 -24.71 23.57
N SER A 158 -6.62 -25.63 23.56
CA SER A 158 -8.01 -25.37 23.20
C SER A 158 -8.55 -24.16 23.96
N PRO A 159 -9.04 -23.11 23.26
CA PRO A 159 -9.67 -21.98 23.93
C PRO A 159 -10.92 -22.45 24.66
N PRO A 160 -11.22 -21.89 25.85
CA PRO A 160 -12.43 -22.23 26.58
C PRO A 160 -13.68 -21.94 25.74
N PRO A 161 -14.78 -22.71 25.92
CA PRO A 161 -15.99 -22.57 25.13
C PRO A 161 -16.50 -21.13 25.24
N THR A 162 -16.34 -20.38 24.16
CA THR A 162 -16.74 -18.98 24.12
C THR A 162 -18.22 -18.95 23.81
N ARG A 163 -19.04 -18.37 24.70
CA ARG A 163 -20.47 -18.13 24.42
C ARG A 163 -20.62 -17.47 23.05
N THR A 164 -21.49 -18.04 22.22
CA THR A 164 -21.85 -17.44 20.94
C THR A 164 -22.36 -16.03 21.21
N PRO A 165 -21.71 -14.99 20.63
CA PRO A 165 -22.15 -13.63 20.84
C PRO A 165 -23.56 -13.47 20.28
N ASP A 166 -24.42 -12.73 20.97
CA ASP A 166 -25.71 -12.34 20.42
C ASP A 166 -25.54 -11.49 19.15
N ALA A 167 -26.61 -11.40 18.36
CA ALA A 167 -26.59 -10.71 17.07
C ALA A 167 -26.16 -9.23 17.20
N PHE A 168 -26.52 -8.57 18.31
CA PHE A 168 -26.15 -7.17 18.54
C PHE A 168 -24.64 -7.02 18.82
N GLN A 169 -24.05 -7.92 19.61
CA GLN A 169 -22.60 -7.96 19.82
C GLN A 169 -21.83 -8.29 18.55
N LEU A 170 -22.39 -9.11 17.65
CA LEU A 170 -21.79 -9.35 16.34
C LEU A 170 -21.74 -8.07 15.49
N LYS A 171 -22.83 -7.28 15.46
CA LYS A 171 -22.86 -5.97 14.80
C LYS A 171 -21.80 -5.02 15.36
N LEU A 172 -21.70 -4.91 16.68
CA LEU A 172 -20.67 -4.08 17.31
C LEU A 172 -19.26 -4.59 16.98
N LYS A 173 -19.00 -5.90 17.03
CA LYS A 173 -17.70 -6.46 16.63
C LYS A 173 -17.36 -6.11 15.18
N GLY A 174 -18.33 -6.12 14.28
CA GLY A 174 -18.13 -5.74 12.88
C GLY A 174 -17.76 -4.28 12.71
N CYS A 175 -18.46 -3.35 13.35
CA CYS A 175 -18.12 -1.93 13.24
C CYS A 175 -16.77 -1.58 13.89
N ARG A 176 -16.44 -2.18 15.04
CA ARG A 176 -15.12 -2.01 15.68
C ARG A 176 -13.98 -2.50 14.79
N PHE A 177 -14.19 -3.63 14.12
CA PHE A 177 -13.25 -4.18 13.16
C PHE A 177 -13.02 -3.24 11.98
N LEU A 178 -14.10 -2.78 11.32
CA LEU A 178 -14.01 -1.85 10.20
C LEU A 178 -13.33 -0.54 10.60
N ARG A 179 -13.62 -0.01 11.80
CA ARG A 179 -12.96 1.19 12.31
C ARG A 179 -11.45 1.00 12.48
N GLY A 180 -11.03 -0.14 13.03
CA GLY A 180 -9.62 -0.49 13.12
C GLY A 180 -8.96 -0.63 11.75
N PHE A 181 -9.66 -1.23 10.78
CA PHE A 181 -9.17 -1.34 9.41
C PHE A 181 -8.91 0.03 8.77
N HIS A 182 -9.85 0.98 8.90
CA HIS A 182 -9.64 2.35 8.37
C HIS A 182 -8.45 3.05 9.04
N ARG A 183 -8.31 2.95 10.36
CA ARG A 183 -7.14 3.48 11.09
C ARG A 183 -5.84 2.82 10.63
N PHE A 184 -5.87 1.51 10.39
CA PHE A 184 -4.73 0.76 9.89
C PHE A 184 -4.32 1.24 8.50
N MET A 185 -5.27 1.41 7.57
CA MET A 185 -4.98 1.94 6.23
C MET A 185 -4.48 3.39 6.27
N HIS A 186 -4.99 4.22 7.19
CA HIS A 186 -4.44 5.55 7.46
C HIS A 186 -2.97 5.49 7.88
N SER A 187 -2.64 4.56 8.78
CA SER A 187 -1.27 4.36 9.26
C SER A 187 -0.35 3.88 8.13
N ALA A 188 -0.79 2.91 7.33
CA ALA A 188 -0.06 2.42 6.16
C ALA A 188 0.20 3.53 5.13
N LYS A 189 -0.82 4.36 4.84
CA LYS A 189 -0.68 5.54 3.96
C LYS A 189 0.45 6.47 4.44
N GLN A 190 0.54 6.73 5.74
CA GLN A 190 1.58 7.60 6.29
C GLN A 190 2.98 7.01 6.10
N VAL A 191 3.16 5.70 6.33
CA VAL A 191 4.45 5.02 6.07
C VAL A 191 4.83 5.10 4.58
N PHE A 192 3.88 4.85 3.67
CA PHE A 192 4.13 4.99 2.23
C PHE A 192 4.50 6.42 1.83
N HIS A 193 3.87 7.44 2.45
CA HIS A 193 4.23 8.84 2.22
C HIS A 193 5.68 9.12 2.61
N GLU A 194 6.14 8.63 3.76
CA GLU A 194 7.53 8.77 4.23
C GLU A 194 8.53 8.11 3.28
N TRP A 195 8.18 6.95 2.71
CA TRP A 195 9.01 6.30 1.69
C TRP A 195 9.11 7.15 0.42
N ARG A 196 8.01 7.74 -0.05
CA ARG A 196 8.00 8.63 -1.22
C ARG A 196 8.90 9.84 -1.00
N GLU A 197 8.81 10.48 0.16
CA GLU A 197 9.64 11.63 0.51
C GLU A 197 11.13 11.28 0.59
N THR A 198 11.45 10.10 1.11
CA THR A 198 12.83 9.59 1.15
C THR A 198 13.40 9.38 -0.25
N LEU A 199 12.63 8.76 -1.15
CA LEU A 199 13.05 8.53 -2.54
C LEU A 199 13.21 9.85 -3.31
N ARG A 200 12.26 10.79 -3.16
CA ARG A 200 12.34 12.13 -3.75
C ARG A 200 13.58 12.89 -3.32
N ARG A 201 13.92 12.86 -2.03
CA ARG A 201 15.14 13.51 -1.50
C ARG A 201 16.42 12.90 -2.09
N ARG A 202 16.48 11.58 -2.24
CA ARG A 202 17.65 10.89 -2.84
C ARG A 202 17.83 11.27 -4.31
N SER A 203 16.76 11.28 -5.09
CA SER A 203 16.79 11.69 -6.51
C SER A 203 17.25 13.15 -6.69
N ARG A 204 16.78 14.08 -5.84
CA ARG A 204 17.24 15.48 -5.86
C ARG A 204 18.74 15.62 -5.57
N ARG A 205 19.29 14.84 -4.64
CA ARG A 205 20.73 14.86 -4.32
C ARG A 205 21.59 14.26 -5.43
N GLN A 206 21.04 13.35 -6.23
CA GLN A 206 21.76 12.68 -7.32
C GLN A 206 21.66 13.40 -8.67
N SER A 207 20.91 14.49 -8.79
CA SER A 207 20.82 15.27 -10.03
C SER A 207 22.08 16.15 -10.24
N PRO A 208 22.99 15.82 -11.19
CA PRO A 208 24.21 16.60 -11.43
C PRO A 208 23.93 17.96 -12.09
N ARG A 209 22.69 18.19 -12.55
CA ARG A 209 22.28 19.35 -13.35
C ARG A 209 22.27 20.67 -12.57
N GLN A 210 22.06 20.66 -11.25
CA GLN A 210 22.08 21.91 -10.46
C GLN A 210 23.49 22.37 -10.06
N ALA A 211 24.46 21.45 -9.96
CA ALA A 211 25.86 21.79 -9.67
C ALA A 211 26.49 22.55 -10.85
N ARG A 212 26.20 22.14 -12.10
CA ARG A 212 26.70 22.82 -13.30
C ARG A 212 26.10 24.23 -13.50
N GLN A 213 24.84 24.45 -13.14
CA GLN A 213 24.22 25.79 -13.26
C GLN A 213 24.75 26.80 -12.23
N ARG A 214 25.13 26.36 -11.02
CA ARG A 214 25.81 27.22 -10.03
C ARG A 214 27.26 27.53 -10.43
N GLY A 215 27.97 26.58 -11.04
CA GLY A 215 29.31 26.82 -11.60
C GLY A 215 29.30 27.81 -12.77
N VAL A 216 28.34 27.68 -13.69
CA VAL A 216 28.22 28.59 -14.85
C VAL A 216 27.73 29.98 -14.44
N ARG A 217 26.84 30.11 -13.43
CA ARG A 217 26.45 31.43 -12.90
C ARG A 217 27.58 32.11 -12.13
N ARG A 218 28.44 31.37 -11.40
CA ARG A 218 29.65 31.94 -10.79
C ARG A 218 30.70 32.35 -11.82
N ALA A 219 30.87 31.56 -12.89
CA ALA A 219 31.77 31.90 -14.00
C ALA A 219 31.27 33.09 -14.85
N ARG A 220 29.96 33.28 -14.99
CA ARG A 220 29.37 34.44 -15.68
C ARG A 220 29.25 35.71 -14.81
N GLY A 221 29.42 35.60 -13.50
CA GLY A 221 29.40 36.74 -12.56
C GLY A 221 30.74 37.46 -12.42
N MET A 222 31.82 36.92 -12.98
CA MET A 222 33.16 37.52 -12.96
C MET A 222 33.39 38.32 -14.26
N GLN A 223 32.60 39.38 -14.48
CA GLN A 223 33.01 40.39 -15.46
C GLN A 223 34.18 41.20 -14.87
N PRO A 224 35.30 41.38 -15.58
CA PRO A 224 36.34 42.30 -15.13
C PRO A 224 35.76 43.72 -15.20
N SER A 225 35.62 44.34 -14.04
CA SER A 225 35.23 45.74 -13.89
C SER A 225 36.27 46.63 -14.59
N ARG A 226 35.94 47.12 -15.80
CA ARG A 226 36.61 48.28 -16.40
C ARG A 226 36.18 49.52 -15.59
N ARG A 227 37.00 49.93 -14.64
CA ARG A 227 36.94 51.27 -14.05
C ARG A 227 38.35 51.88 -14.02
N GLY A 228 38.44 53.06 -14.61
CA GLY A 228 39.66 53.64 -15.15
C GLY A 228 40.74 54.02 -14.14
N ARG A 229 42.00 53.92 -14.60
CA ARG A 229 43.09 54.76 -14.11
C ARG A 229 43.58 55.62 -15.27
N ARG A 230 43.46 56.94 -15.09
CA ARG A 230 44.07 57.96 -15.95
C ARG A 230 45.58 57.75 -15.97
N LEU A 231 46.18 57.73 -17.17
CA LEU A 231 47.59 58.01 -17.36
C LEU A 231 47.71 59.52 -17.63
N VAL A 232 48.51 60.20 -16.82
CA VAL A 232 48.85 61.62 -16.97
C VAL A 232 50.11 61.68 -17.85
N PRO A 233 50.17 62.50 -18.91
CA PRO A 233 51.43 62.74 -19.61
C PRO A 233 52.27 63.73 -18.80
N ARG A 234 53.43 63.28 -18.31
CA ARG A 234 54.43 64.17 -17.69
C ARG A 234 55.39 64.64 -18.77
N GLY A 235 55.47 65.95 -18.92
CA GLY A 235 56.15 66.64 -20.00
C GLY A 235 57.67 66.49 -20.03
N GLN A 236 58.18 66.98 -21.16
CA GLN A 236 59.58 67.08 -21.57
C GLN A 236 60.45 67.80 -20.54
N LEU A 237 61.71 67.35 -20.43
CA LEU A 237 62.81 68.08 -19.78
C LEU A 237 63.63 68.80 -20.85
N PRO A 238 64.21 69.97 -20.53
CA PRO A 238 64.87 70.83 -21.49
C PRO A 238 66.29 70.37 -21.82
N ARG A 239 66.74 70.72 -23.03
CA ARG A 239 68.14 71.01 -23.36
C ARG A 239 68.17 72.22 -24.27
#